data_AF-A0A3Q7GE39-F1
#
_entry.id   AF-A0A3Q7GE39-F1
#
_cell.length_a   1.000
_cell.length_b   1.000
_cell.length_c   1.000
_cell.angle_alpha   90.00
_cell.angle_beta   90.00
_cell.angle_gamma   90.00
#
_symmetry.space_group_name_H-M   'P 1'
#
loop_
_entity.id
_entity.type
_entity.pdbx_description
1 polymer ?
#
loop_
_entity_poly.entity_id
_entity_poly.type
_entity_poly.pdbx_seq_one_letter_code
_entity_poly.pdbx_strand_id
1 'polypeptide(L)'
;MLIAGSSMREINNLQTRLSAAFEMKDLGPAKQILGMRISRDRSSCTLNLSQYFKEKVTLQGFMDADLGGDVDSTKSTSGYIYTIGGIAVSWMSRLQKCVSLSSTEAEY
;
A
#
# COMPACT_ATOMS: atom_id res chain seq x y z
N MET A 1 2.26 3.49 -10.89
CA MET A 1 3.05 2.29 -10.53
C MET A 1 4.52 2.68 -10.42
N LEU A 2 5.27 2.15 -9.43
CA LEU A 2 6.72 2.35 -9.35
C LEU A 2 7.46 1.15 -9.94
N ILE A 3 8.46 1.43 -10.77
CA ILE A 3 9.39 0.43 -11.31
C ILE A 3 10.79 0.79 -10.80
N ALA A 4 11.50 -0.19 -10.24
CA ALA A 4 12.86 -0.05 -9.75
C ALA A 4 13.73 -1.20 -10.27
N GLY A 5 15.01 -0.91 -10.53
CA GLY A 5 15.95 -1.89 -11.07
C GLY A 5 17.35 -1.26 -11.25
N SER A 6 18.35 -2.11 -11.39
CA SER A 6 19.75 -1.70 -11.62
C SER A 6 20.03 -1.36 -13.09
N SER A 7 19.29 -1.96 -14.02
CA SER A 7 19.46 -1.78 -15.47
C SER A 7 18.34 -0.93 -16.06
N MET A 8 18.71 0.23 -16.61
CA MET A 8 17.75 1.13 -17.29
C MET A 8 17.10 0.47 -18.52
N ARG A 9 17.81 -0.45 -19.17
CA ARG A 9 17.30 -1.19 -20.33
C ARG A 9 16.14 -2.10 -19.94
N GLU A 10 16.27 -2.81 -18.81
CA GLU A 10 15.22 -3.69 -18.30
C GLU A 10 14.00 -2.90 -17.83
N ILE A 11 14.23 -1.77 -17.15
CA ILE A 11 13.16 -0.87 -16.72
C ILE A 11 12.36 -0.39 -17.94
N ASN A 12 13.03 0.07 -18.99
CA ASN A 12 12.36 0.55 -20.21
C ASN A 12 11.61 -0.57 -20.93
N ASN A 13 12.21 -1.76 -21.05
CA ASN A 13 11.54 -2.90 -21.66
C ASN A 13 10.27 -3.30 -20.88
N LEU A 14 10.35 -3.30 -19.55
CA LEU A 14 9.20 -3.59 -18.69
C LEU A 14 8.12 -2.51 -18.82
N GLN A 15 8.52 -1.24 -18.84
CA GLN A 15 7.60 -0.12 -19.04
C GLN A 15 6.83 -0.26 -20.36
N THR A 16 7.52 -0.56 -21.47
CA THR A 16 6.89 -0.77 -22.78
C THR A 16 5.90 -1.93 -22.78
N ARG A 17 6.26 -3.05 -22.13
CA ARG A 17 5.37 -4.22 -22.03
C ARG A 17 4.12 -3.89 -21.23
N LEU A 18 4.26 -3.15 -20.14
CA LEU A 18 3.12 -2.76 -19.31
C LEU A 18 2.24 -1.72 -19.99
N SER A 19 2.80 -0.77 -20.73
CA SER A 19 2.02 0.20 -21.50
C SER A 19 1.27 -0.40 -22.68
N ALA A 20 1.72 -1.57 -23.17
CA ALA A 20 0.99 -2.32 -24.19
C ALA A 20 -0.14 -3.17 -23.60
N ALA A 21 0.02 -3.67 -22.38
CA ALA A 21 -0.97 -4.53 -21.70
C ALA A 21 -2.03 -3.74 -20.93
N PHE A 22 -1.68 -2.54 -20.44
CA PHE A 22 -2.53 -1.72 -19.59
C PHE A 22 -2.48 -0.26 -20.06
N GLU A 23 -3.61 0.43 -20.00
CA GLU A 23 -3.65 1.88 -20.19
C GLU A 23 -2.89 2.57 -19.05
N MET A 24 -1.67 3.02 -19.32
CA MET A 24 -0.84 3.72 -18.34
C MET A 24 -0.07 4.86 -18.97
N LYS A 25 0.12 5.92 -18.19
CA LYS A 25 0.86 7.12 -18.58
C LYS A 25 2.21 7.15 -17.88
N ASP A 26 3.26 7.43 -18.65
CA ASP A 26 4.56 7.75 -18.07
C ASP A 26 4.55 9.18 -17.51
N LEU A 27 4.89 9.31 -16.23
CA LEU A 27 5.04 10.57 -15.52
C LEU A 27 6.51 10.94 -15.28
N GLY A 28 7.44 10.14 -15.81
CA GLY A 28 8.87 10.29 -15.66
C GLY A 28 9.38 9.84 -14.28
N PRO A 29 10.55 10.35 -13.84
CA PRO A 29 11.14 9.95 -12.57
C PRO A 29 10.19 10.22 -11.40
N ALA A 30 9.85 9.17 -10.67
CA ALA A 30 9.04 9.31 -9.46
C ALA A 30 9.68 10.26 -8.43
N LYS A 31 8.92 11.29 -8.06
CA LYS A 31 9.26 12.31 -7.05
C LYS A 31 8.41 12.19 -5.79
N GLN A 32 7.23 11.56 -5.88
CA GLN A 32 6.31 11.40 -4.75
C GLN A 32 5.52 10.10 -4.90
N ILE A 33 5.31 9.39 -3.80
CA ILE A 33 4.40 8.24 -3.69
C ILE A 33 3.69 8.29 -2.35
N LEU A 34 2.34 8.17 -2.35
CA LEU A 34 1.54 8.13 -1.12
C LEU A 34 1.87 9.26 -0.12
N GLY A 35 2.11 10.48 -0.62
CA GLY A 35 2.50 11.61 0.22
C GLY A 35 3.97 11.63 0.67
N MET A 36 4.74 10.57 0.45
CA MET A 36 6.19 10.53 0.67
C MET A 36 6.95 11.10 -0.53
N ARG A 37 7.87 12.02 -0.29
CA ARG A 37 8.78 12.57 -1.28
C ARG A 37 9.96 11.62 -1.48
N ILE A 38 10.26 11.33 -2.73
CA ILE A 38 11.38 10.49 -3.14
C ILE A 38 12.49 11.39 -3.66
N SER A 39 13.66 11.33 -3.03
CA SER A 39 14.89 11.96 -3.51
C SER A 39 15.90 10.86 -3.84
N ARG A 40 16.47 10.91 -5.05
CA ARG A 40 17.44 9.94 -5.54
C ARG A 40 18.71 10.66 -5.90
N ASP A 41 19.79 10.28 -5.24
CA ASP A 41 21.12 10.72 -5.60
C ASP A 41 21.90 9.53 -6.16
N ARG A 42 22.15 9.57 -7.47
CA ARG A 42 22.90 8.53 -8.17
C ARG A 42 24.40 8.63 -7.94
N SER A 43 24.92 9.80 -7.59
CA SER A 43 26.35 10.00 -7.34
C SER A 43 26.78 9.42 -5.99
N SER A 44 25.90 9.54 -4.99
CA SER A 44 26.08 8.94 -3.66
C SER A 44 25.36 7.60 -3.50
N CYS A 45 24.83 7.02 -4.58
CA CYS A 45 24.07 5.76 -4.58
C CYS A 45 22.97 5.69 -3.49
N THR A 46 22.33 6.81 -3.17
CA THR A 46 21.40 6.93 -2.05
C THR A 46 19.97 7.21 -2.52
N LEU A 47 19.01 6.49 -1.94
CA LEU A 47 17.57 6.72 -2.09
C LEU A 47 17.03 7.23 -0.75
N ASN A 48 16.59 8.48 -0.74
CA ASN A 48 16.01 9.12 0.44
C ASN A 48 14.49 9.22 0.29
N LEU A 49 13.77 8.85 1.34
CA LEU A 49 12.33 9.05 1.47
C LEU A 49 12.10 10.06 2.59
N SER A 50 11.41 11.15 2.29
CA SER A 50 11.06 12.16 3.29
C SER A 50 9.58 12.48 3.24
N GLN A 51 8.99 12.71 4.40
CA GLN A 51 7.59 13.05 4.56
C GLN A 51 7.49 14.32 5.38
N TYR A 52 6.76 15.30 4.86
CA TYR A 52 6.48 16.53 5.58
C TYR A 52 5.06 16.45 6.13
N PHE A 53 4.95 16.30 7.44
CA PHE A 53 3.68 16.44 8.13
C PHE A 53 3.46 17.92 8.41
N LYS A 54 2.39 18.49 7.84
CA LYS A 54 1.98 19.87 8.14
C LYS A 54 1.38 19.99 9.54
N GLU A 55 0.86 18.89 10.09
CA GLU A 55 0.18 18.84 11.38
C GLU A 55 0.87 17.87 12.34
N LYS A 56 0.38 17.82 13.58
CA LYS A 56 0.90 16.94 14.63
C LYS A 56 0.89 15.49 14.15
N VAL A 57 2.05 14.85 14.19
CA VAL A 57 2.21 13.44 13.85
C VAL A 57 1.56 12.59 14.94
N THR A 58 0.37 12.05 14.66
CA THR A 58 -0.32 11.11 15.53
C THR A 58 -0.40 9.74 14.87
N LEU A 59 -0.13 8.70 15.65
CA LEU A 59 -0.42 7.31 15.27
C LEU A 59 -1.90 7.05 15.53
N GLN A 60 -2.64 6.68 14.50
CA GLN A 60 -4.04 6.28 14.58
C GLN A 60 -4.18 4.85 14.04
N GLY A 61 -4.95 4.02 14.72
CA GLY A 61 -5.28 2.66 14.28
C GLY A 61 -6.77 2.55 14.08
N PHE A 62 -7.19 1.99 12.95
CA PHE A 62 -8.56 1.62 12.67
C PHE A 62 -8.58 0.11 12.47
N MET A 63 -9.54 -0.56 13.09
CA MET A 63 -9.78 -2.00 12.93
C MET A 63 -11.25 -2.17 12.57
N ASP A 64 -11.54 -3.16 11.72
CA ASP A 64 -12.87 -3.47 11.25
C ASP A 64 -12.94 -4.96 10.93
N ALA A 65 -14.10 -5.58 11.10
CA ALA A 65 -14.32 -6.96 10.70
C ALA A 65 -15.68 -7.13 10.00
N ASP A 66 -15.67 -7.75 8.82
CA ASP A 66 -16.90 -8.06 8.10
C ASP A 66 -17.42 -9.46 8.46
N LEU A 67 -18.74 -9.60 8.58
CA LEU A 67 -19.42 -10.88 8.82
C LEU A 67 -20.03 -11.37 7.51
N GLY A 68 -19.71 -12.61 7.10
CA GLY A 68 -20.40 -13.29 5.99
C GLY A 68 -20.10 -12.74 4.60
N GLY A 69 -18.99 -12.02 4.41
CA GLY A 69 -18.54 -11.53 3.10
C GLY A 69 -18.08 -12.63 2.13
N ASP A 70 -17.71 -13.81 2.67
CA ASP A 70 -17.30 -14.97 1.88
C ASP A 70 -18.43 -16.01 1.77
N VAL A 71 -19.04 -16.12 0.59
CA VAL A 71 -20.20 -17.00 0.33
C VAL A 71 -19.84 -18.49 0.40
N ASP A 72 -18.56 -18.82 0.15
CA ASP A 72 -18.09 -20.20 0.05
C ASP A 72 -17.63 -20.77 1.40
N SER A 73 -17.05 -19.93 2.28
CA SER A 73 -16.56 -20.38 3.59
C SER A 73 -17.34 -19.84 4.80
N THR A 74 -18.24 -18.86 4.61
CA THR A 74 -18.97 -18.13 5.67
C THR A 74 -18.07 -17.47 6.72
N LYS A 75 -16.77 -17.38 6.45
CA LYS A 75 -15.79 -16.80 7.37
C LYS A 75 -15.76 -15.30 7.25
N SER A 76 -15.55 -14.66 8.38
CA SER A 76 -15.40 -13.22 8.52
C SER A 76 -14.00 -12.79 8.07
N THR A 77 -13.85 -11.58 7.53
CA THR A 77 -12.57 -10.96 7.18
C THR A 77 -12.31 -9.82 8.15
N SER A 78 -11.28 -9.96 8.98
CA SER A 78 -10.83 -8.86 9.84
C SER A 78 -9.71 -8.09 9.15
N GLY A 79 -9.73 -6.78 9.30
CA GLY A 79 -8.71 -5.89 8.79
C GLY A 79 -8.29 -4.84 9.80
N TYR A 80 -7.09 -4.33 9.60
CA TYR A 80 -6.65 -3.14 10.30
C TYR A 80 -5.87 -2.22 9.37
N ILE A 81 -5.83 -0.95 9.72
CA ILE A 81 -4.99 0.06 9.11
C ILE A 81 -4.44 0.99 10.19
N TYR A 82 -3.13 1.09 10.26
CA TYR A 82 -2.41 2.07 11.05
C TYR A 82 -1.96 3.21 10.15
N THR A 83 -2.28 4.43 10.55
CA THR A 83 -1.88 5.65 9.86
C THR A 83 -1.00 6.51 10.76
N ILE A 84 0.07 7.07 10.20
CA ILE A 84 0.91 8.08 10.84
C ILE A 84 0.73 9.38 10.07
N GLY A 85 0.26 10.42 10.74
CA GLY A 85 0.03 11.74 10.14
C GLY A 85 -0.83 11.70 8.87
N GLY A 86 -1.87 10.86 8.88
CA GLY A 86 -2.83 10.68 7.78
C GLY A 86 -2.39 9.73 6.66
N ILE A 87 -1.21 9.10 6.76
CA ILE A 87 -0.70 8.18 5.74
C ILE A 87 -0.62 6.76 6.31
N ALA A 88 -1.17 5.79 5.57
CA ALA A 88 -1.17 4.38 5.95
C ALA A 88 0.26 3.82 5.95
N VAL A 89 0.70 3.31 7.11
CA VAL A 89 2.04 2.72 7.28
C VAL A 89 2.00 1.21 7.42
N SER A 90 0.90 0.67 7.93
CA SER A 90 0.68 -0.77 8.07
C SER A 90 -0.78 -1.07 7.89
N TRP A 91 -1.10 -2.08 7.11
CA TRP A 91 -2.46 -2.56 6.94
C TRP A 91 -2.44 -4.07 6.76
N MET A 92 -3.55 -4.69 7.12
CA MET A 92 -3.72 -6.13 6.98
C MET A 92 -5.21 -6.40 6.72
N SER A 93 -5.48 -7.40 5.89
CA SER A 93 -6.81 -7.99 5.73
C SER A 93 -6.63 -9.50 5.77
N ARG A 94 -7.38 -10.17 6.64
CA ARG A 94 -7.21 -11.59 6.92
C ARG A 94 -8.56 -12.25 7.11
N LEU A 95 -8.76 -13.32 6.36
CA LEU A 95 -9.85 -14.25 6.59
C LEU A 95 -9.66 -14.96 7.94
N GLN A 96 -10.66 -14.91 8.80
CA GLN A 96 -10.65 -15.54 10.11
C GLN A 96 -10.55 -17.06 9.99
N LYS A 97 -9.99 -17.72 11.01
CA LYS A 97 -9.83 -19.18 10.98
C LYS A 97 -11.16 -19.91 11.20
N CYS A 98 -12.04 -19.33 12.01
CA CYS A 98 -13.35 -19.85 12.39
C CYS A 98 -14.47 -18.99 11.79
N VAL A 99 -15.66 -19.57 11.65
CA VAL A 99 -16.88 -18.86 11.27
C VAL A 99 -17.37 -18.12 12.52
N SER A 100 -17.50 -16.79 12.46
CA SER A 100 -18.10 -16.04 13.56
C SER A 100 -19.62 -16.11 13.45
N LEU A 101 -20.31 -16.25 14.59
CA LEU A 101 -21.77 -16.38 14.62
C LEU A 101 -22.47 -15.03 14.83
N SER A 102 -21.69 -13.96 14.99
CA SER A 102 -22.16 -12.58 15.12
C SER A 102 -21.10 -11.59 14.66
N SER A 103 -21.51 -10.34 14.41
CA SER A 103 -20.59 -9.24 14.10
C SER A 103 -19.72 -8.86 15.30
N THR A 104 -20.23 -8.98 16.54
CA THR A 104 -19.43 -8.73 17.75
C THR A 104 -18.31 -9.74 17.94
N GLU A 105 -18.55 -11.01 17.59
CA GLU A 105 -17.52 -12.05 17.59
C GLU A 105 -16.54 -11.88 16.42
N ALA A 106 -16.95 -11.28 15.31
CA ALA A 106 -16.05 -10.97 14.20
C ALA A 106 -15.01 -9.89 14.59
N GLU A 107 -15.36 -8.96 15.48
CA GLU A 107 -14.50 -7.86 15.93
C GLU A 107 -13.41 -8.28 16.94
N TYR A 108 -13.51 -9.47 17.56
CA TYR A 108 -12.69 -9.90 18.70
C TYR A 108 -11.87 -11.16 18.42
#